data_AF-A3ISR2-F1
#
_entry.id   AF-A3ISR2-F1
#
_cell.length_a   1.000
_cell.length_b   1.000
_cell.length_c   1.000
_cell.angle_alpha   90.00
_cell.angle_beta   90.00
_cell.angle_gamma   90.00
#
_symmetry.space_group_name_H-M   'P 1'
#
loop_
_entity.id
_entity.type
_entity.pdbx_description
1 polymer ?
#
loop_
_entity_poly.entity_id
_entity_poly.type
_entity_poly.pdbx_seq_one_letter_code
_entity_poly.pdbx_strand_id
1 'polypeptide(L)'
;MKLNTIKKQVYFLTCTKNTQQLKKQRPDLIKGKDLRYKQHWQTILEQVKKLRLENFDFSLDDLNASEKMLKESLVKVCQLSGMDDEKIEIEWQRIQLEAQFSDIHIEEL
;
A
#
# COMPACT_ATOMS: atom_id res chain seq x y z
N MET A 1 23.33 1.42 -5.71
CA MET A 1 22.48 2.21 -4.76
C MET A 1 23.26 2.64 -3.52
N LYS A 2 23.03 3.88 -3.02
CA LYS A 2 23.62 4.39 -1.76
C LYS A 2 22.92 3.75 -0.55
N LEU A 3 23.61 3.60 0.59
CA LEU A 3 23.07 2.97 1.81
C LEU A 3 21.78 3.64 2.31
N ASN A 4 21.75 4.97 2.30
CA ASN A 4 20.57 5.74 2.74
C ASN A 4 19.34 5.46 1.87
N THR A 5 19.53 5.23 0.57
CA THR A 5 18.45 4.85 -0.34
C THR A 5 17.89 3.46 0.00
N ILE A 6 18.78 2.50 0.32
CA ILE A 6 18.36 1.14 0.70
C ILE A 6 17.52 1.21 1.99
N LYS A 7 18.00 1.95 3.00
CA LYS A 7 17.27 2.14 4.25
C LYS A 7 15.89 2.77 4.03
N LYS A 8 15.80 3.84 3.23
CA LYS A 8 14.52 4.48 2.89
C LYS A 8 13.54 3.50 2.24
N GLN A 9 14.00 2.66 1.31
CA GLN A 9 13.15 1.64 0.70
C GLN A 9 12.69 0.57 1.69
N VAL A 10 13.57 0.08 2.55
CA VAL A 10 13.20 -0.89 3.58
C VAL A 10 12.16 -0.30 4.54
N TYR A 11 12.35 0.94 4.98
CA TYR A 11 11.40 1.66 5.83
C TYR A 11 10.04 1.82 5.17
N PHE A 12 10.01 2.24 3.92
CA PHE A 12 8.79 2.37 3.13
C PHE A 12 8.06 1.03 3.00
N LEU A 13 8.75 -0.04 2.61
CA LEU A 13 8.14 -1.35 2.38
C LEU A 13 7.69 -2.05 3.67
N THR A 14 8.24 -1.68 4.83
CA THR A 14 7.88 -2.24 6.13
C THR A 14 6.99 -1.31 6.96
N CYS A 15 6.58 -0.17 6.40
CA CYS A 15 5.82 0.88 7.10
C CYS A 15 6.48 1.36 8.42
N THR A 16 7.82 1.38 8.46
CA THR A 16 8.60 1.85 9.62
C THR A 16 9.26 3.20 9.30
N LYS A 17 9.49 4.05 10.31
CA LYS A 17 10.11 5.37 10.09
C LYS A 17 11.64 5.35 10.23
N ASN A 18 12.17 4.40 11.00
CA ASN A 18 13.60 4.32 11.31
C ASN A 18 14.03 2.91 11.76
N THR A 19 15.33 2.72 11.91
CA THR A 19 15.93 1.44 12.34
C THR A 19 15.43 0.94 13.69
N GLN A 20 15.13 1.83 14.64
CA GLN A 20 14.65 1.42 15.97
C GLN A 20 13.24 0.83 15.87
N GLN A 21 12.35 1.47 15.10
CA GLN A 21 11.02 0.94 14.83
C GLN A 21 11.09 -0.38 14.05
N LEU A 22 11.99 -0.48 13.07
CA LEU A 22 12.20 -1.72 12.33
C LEU A 22 12.61 -2.87 13.26
N LYS A 23 13.53 -2.64 14.20
CA LYS A 23 13.95 -3.63 15.21
C LYS A 23 12.79 -4.08 16.11
N LYS A 24 11.89 -3.17 16.48
CA LYS A 24 10.77 -3.46 17.37
C LYS A 24 9.65 -4.21 16.66
N GLN A 25 9.32 -3.80 15.44
CA GLN A 25 8.15 -4.32 14.70
C GLN A 25 8.48 -5.52 13.83
N ARG A 26 9.71 -5.62 13.31
CA ARG A 26 10.16 -6.68 12.40
C ARG A 26 11.51 -7.26 12.83
N PRO A 27 11.62 -7.84 14.04
CA PRO A 27 12.86 -8.44 14.51
C PRO A 27 13.29 -9.64 13.65
N ASP A 28 12.33 -10.32 13.02
CA ASP A 28 12.50 -11.41 12.06
C ASP A 28 13.42 -11.02 10.88
N LEU A 29 13.27 -9.80 10.36
CA LEU A 29 14.06 -9.31 9.22
C LEU A 29 15.51 -9.02 9.59
N ILE A 30 15.79 -8.73 10.86
CA ILE A 30 17.08 -8.19 11.33
C ILE A 30 17.91 -9.25 12.07
N LYS A 31 17.28 -10.35 12.51
CA LYS A 31 17.96 -11.41 13.27
C LYS A 31 19.22 -11.91 12.55
N GLY A 32 20.37 -11.83 13.22
CA GLY A 32 21.67 -12.27 12.68
C GLY A 32 22.31 -11.33 11.65
N LYS A 33 21.78 -10.11 11.45
CA LYS A 33 22.29 -9.15 10.46
C LYS A 33 22.89 -7.92 11.15
N ASP A 34 24.07 -7.50 10.71
CA ASP A 34 24.69 -6.25 11.20
C ASP A 34 24.27 -5.04 10.34
N LEU A 35 23.50 -4.14 10.94
CA LEU A 35 22.94 -2.95 10.29
C LEU A 35 23.94 -1.82 10.04
N ARG A 36 25.21 -2.00 10.40
CA ARG A 36 26.31 -1.10 9.98
C ARG A 36 26.70 -1.34 8.52
N TYR A 37 26.59 -2.58 8.05
CA TYR A 37 27.05 -2.96 6.72
C TYR A 37 25.94 -2.87 5.67
N LYS A 38 26.29 -2.35 4.51
CA LYS A 38 25.38 -2.20 3.37
C LYS A 38 24.84 -3.54 2.85
N GLN A 39 25.67 -4.58 2.84
CA GLN A 39 25.29 -5.90 2.33
C GLN A 39 24.08 -6.46 3.08
N HIS A 40 24.09 -6.39 4.42
CA HIS A 40 22.95 -6.83 5.23
C HIS A 40 21.67 -6.05 4.93
N TRP A 41 21.76 -4.75 4.68
CA TRP A 41 20.60 -3.96 4.26
C TRP A 41 20.05 -4.37 2.89
N GLN A 42 20.91 -4.79 1.96
CA GLN A 42 20.47 -5.32 0.67
C GLN A 42 19.73 -6.65 0.85
N THR A 43 20.26 -7.56 1.67
CA THR A 43 19.59 -8.83 1.98
C THR A 43 18.23 -8.61 2.66
N ILE A 44 18.12 -7.63 3.57
CA ILE A 44 16.83 -7.26 4.17
C ILE A 44 15.87 -6.75 3.10
N LEU A 45 16.33 -5.87 2.20
CA LEU A 45 15.50 -5.33 1.13
C LEU A 45 14.97 -6.43 0.19
N GLU A 46 15.82 -7.36 -0.22
CA GLU A 46 15.42 -8.50 -1.06
C GLU A 46 14.39 -9.40 -0.37
N GLN A 47 14.63 -9.71 0.91
CA GLN A 47 13.70 -10.51 1.70
C GLN A 47 12.33 -9.83 1.85
N VAL A 48 12.30 -8.52 2.09
CA VAL A 48 11.05 -7.75 2.17
C VAL A 48 10.33 -7.73 0.83
N LYS A 49 11.06 -7.58 -0.29
CA LYS A 49 10.46 -7.65 -1.63
C LYS A 49 9.85 -9.01 -1.92
N LYS A 50 10.53 -10.10 -1.56
CA LYS A 50 10.04 -11.48 -1.72
C LYS A 50 8.78 -11.71 -0.90
N LEU A 51 8.81 -11.35 0.39
CA LEU A 51 7.64 -11.43 1.26
C LEU A 51 6.48 -10.59 0.74
N ARG A 52 6.76 -9.42 0.14
CA ARG A 52 5.71 -8.58 -0.44
C ARG A 52 5.13 -9.23 -1.67
N LEU A 53 5.95 -9.77 -2.58
CA LEU A 53 5.50 -10.53 -3.75
C LEU A 53 4.66 -11.75 -3.36
N GLU A 54 5.06 -12.47 -2.31
CA GLU A 54 4.32 -13.63 -1.78
C GLU A 54 3.01 -13.23 -1.07
N ASN A 55 2.92 -11.99 -0.55
CA ASN A 55 1.70 -11.43 0.07
C ASN A 55 0.97 -10.44 -0.86
N PHE A 56 1.36 -10.34 -2.14
CA PHE A 56 0.72 -9.47 -3.14
C PHE A 56 -0.24 -10.25 -4.05
N ASP A 57 -0.74 -11.39 -3.59
CA ASP A 57 -2.01 -11.92 -4.09
C ASP A 57 -3.13 -11.06 -3.48
N PHE A 58 -3.30 -9.84 -4.00
CA PHE A 58 -4.61 -9.20 -3.93
C PHE A 58 -5.52 -10.04 -4.81
N SER A 59 -6.36 -10.86 -4.18
CA SER A 59 -7.38 -11.57 -4.94
C SER A 59 -8.39 -10.55 -5.49
N LEU A 60 -9.10 -10.92 -6.55
CA LEU A 60 -10.26 -10.17 -7.02
C LEU A 60 -11.25 -9.91 -5.86
N ASP A 61 -11.33 -10.85 -4.91
CA ASP A 61 -12.21 -10.75 -3.75
C ASP A 61 -11.76 -9.67 -2.75
N ASP A 62 -10.45 -9.48 -2.55
CA ASP A 62 -9.91 -8.41 -1.70
C ASP A 62 -10.17 -7.02 -2.30
N LEU A 63 -10.11 -6.93 -3.63
CA LEU A 63 -10.43 -5.70 -4.36
C LEU A 63 -11.92 -5.39 -4.26
N ASN A 64 -12.78 -6.39 -4.48
CA ASN A 64 -14.24 -6.27 -4.32
C ASN A 64 -14.63 -5.88 -2.89
N ALA A 65 -13.98 -6.47 -1.89
CA ALA A 65 -14.19 -6.13 -0.48
C ALA A 65 -13.79 -4.67 -0.19
N SER A 66 -12.67 -4.21 -0.76
CA SER A 66 -12.21 -2.82 -0.62
C SER A 66 -13.16 -1.83 -1.31
N GLU A 67 -13.67 -2.15 -2.51
CA GLU A 67 -14.66 -1.34 -3.22
C GLU A 67 -15.95 -1.22 -2.41
N LYS A 68 -16.42 -2.33 -1.83
CA LYS A 68 -17.60 -2.34 -0.96
C LYS A 68 -17.41 -1.43 0.27
N MET A 69 -16.27 -1.54 0.95
CA MET A 69 -15.96 -0.68 2.11
C MET A 69 -15.92 0.80 1.73
N LEU A 70 -15.41 1.13 0.54
CA LEU A 70 -15.39 2.49 0.02
C LEU A 70 -16.81 3.02 -0.20
N LYS A 71 -17.68 2.25 -0.86
CA LYS A 71 -19.08 2.63 -1.09
C LYS A 71 -19.83 2.85 0.24
N GLU A 72 -19.67 1.94 1.21
CA GLU A 72 -20.28 2.08 2.54
C GLU A 72 -19.81 3.34 3.27
N SER A 73 -18.53 3.67 3.16
CA SER A 73 -17.94 4.87 3.77
C SER A 73 -18.47 6.15 3.12
N LEU A 74 -18.60 6.16 1.79
CA LEU A 74 -19.16 7.27 1.03
C LEU A 74 -20.61 7.54 1.45
N VAL A 75 -21.45 6.50 1.44
CA VAL A 75 -22.87 6.58 1.86
C VAL A 75 -22.96 7.21 3.25
N LYS A 76 -22.16 6.71 4.21
CA LYS A 76 -22.17 7.22 5.58
C LYS A 76 -21.81 8.69 5.68
N VAL A 77 -20.74 9.14 5.00
CA VAL A 77 -20.30 10.54 5.03
C VAL A 77 -21.32 11.46 4.37
N CYS A 78 -21.90 11.05 3.24
CA CYS A 78 -22.87 11.84 2.52
C CYS A 78 -24.21 11.95 3.27
N GLN A 79 -24.67 10.87 3.91
CA GLN A 79 -25.85 10.91 4.78
C GLN A 79 -25.64 11.84 5.98
N LEU A 80 -24.46 11.81 6.61
CA LEU A 80 -24.11 12.76 7.67
C LEU A 80 -24.08 14.22 7.18
N SER A 81 -23.84 14.43 5.89
CA SER A 81 -23.84 15.74 5.25
C SER A 81 -25.22 16.16 4.73
N GLY A 82 -26.26 15.35 4.97
CA GLY A 82 -27.64 15.64 4.55
C GLY A 82 -27.90 15.45 3.05
N MET A 83 -27.07 14.68 2.35
CA MET A 83 -27.31 14.32 0.95
C MET A 83 -28.38 13.23 0.86
N ASP A 84 -29.16 13.30 -0.22
CA ASP A 84 -30.13 12.28 -0.60
C ASP A 84 -29.44 11.11 -1.31
N ASP A 85 -30.07 9.94 -1.28
CA ASP A 85 -29.51 8.71 -1.84
C ASP A 85 -29.22 8.84 -3.35
N GLU A 86 -29.97 9.67 -4.07
CA GLU A 86 -29.77 9.94 -5.50
C GLU A 86 -28.44 10.67 -5.76
N LYS A 87 -28.10 11.71 -4.97
CA LYS A 87 -26.80 12.38 -5.09
C LYS A 87 -25.66 11.46 -4.66
N ILE A 88 -25.86 10.61 -3.67
CA ILE A 88 -24.85 9.64 -3.22
C ILE A 88 -24.48 8.68 -4.36
N GLU A 89 -25.47 8.19 -5.10
CA GLU A 89 -25.22 7.30 -6.23
C GLU A 89 -24.55 8.03 -7.40
N ILE A 90 -24.90 9.29 -7.66
CA ILE A 90 -24.21 10.13 -8.66
C ILE A 90 -22.72 10.32 -8.28
N GLU A 91 -22.43 10.59 -7.00
CA GLU A 91 -21.06 10.72 -6.51
C GLU A 91 -20.28 9.40 -6.64
N TRP A 92 -20.93 8.26 -6.34
CA TRP A 92 -20.35 6.94 -6.54
C TRP A 92 -20.01 6.67 -8.01
N GLN A 93 -20.93 6.96 -8.92
CA GLN A 93 -20.70 6.83 -10.36
C GLN A 93 -19.57 7.74 -10.86
N ARG A 94 -19.47 8.97 -10.33
CA ARG A 94 -18.35 9.88 -10.65
C ARG A 94 -17.01 9.28 -10.25
N ILE A 95 -16.92 8.74 -9.03
CA ILE A 95 -15.70 8.09 -8.52
C ILE A 95 -15.31 6.88 -9.39
N GLN A 96 -16.28 6.05 -9.78
CA GLN A 96 -16.03 4.91 -10.66
C GLN A 96 -15.52 5.35 -12.05
N LEU A 97 -16.11 6.40 -12.63
CA LEU A 97 -15.66 6.95 -13.90
C LEU A 97 -14.25 7.56 -13.80
N GLU A 98 -13.98 8.38 -12.78
CA GLU A 98 -12.64 8.95 -12.54
C GLU A 98 -11.58 7.85 -12.39
N ALA A 99 -11.90 6.77 -11.69
CA ALA A 99 -11.01 5.61 -11.58
C ALA A 99 -10.71 4.98 -12.94
N GLN A 100 -11.71 4.79 -13.81
CA GLN A 100 -11.52 4.28 -15.17
C GLN A 100 -10.67 5.19 -16.05
N PHE A 101 -10.79 6.51 -15.91
CA PHE A 101 -9.98 7.47 -16.68
C PHE A 101 -8.57 7.67 -16.12
N SER A 102 -8.34 7.37 -14.84
CA SER A 102 -6.99 7.32 -14.28
C SER A 102 -6.17 6.11 -14.72
N ASP A 103 -6.82 5.12 -15.35
CA ASP A 103 -6.22 3.85 -15.84
C ASP A 103 -5.90 3.85 -17.36
N ILE A 104 -5.69 5.02 -17.98
CA ILE A 104 -5.33 5.20 -19.40
C ILE A 104 -3.87 5.74 -19.46
N HIS A 105 -2.83 5.18 -20.09
CA HIS A 105 -2.55 4.02 -20.95
C HIS A 105 -1.06 3.67 -20.76
N ILE A 106 -0.70 2.39 -20.60
CA ILE A 106 0.62 1.92 -21.08
C ILE A 106 0.40 1.56 -22.54
N GLU A 107 0.56 2.54 -23.44
CA GLU A 107 0.84 2.22 -24.83
C GLU A 107 2.24 1.58 -24.85
N GLU A 108 2.30 0.30 -25.27
CA GLU A 108 3.54 -0.31 -25.72
C GLU A 108 4.02 0.44 -26.98
N LEU A 109 5.05 1.28 -26.84
CA LEU A 109 5.93 1.73 -27.92
C LEU A 109 7.40 1.72 -27.46
#